data_AF-A0A7S3XB66-F1
#
_entry.id   AF-A0A7S3XB66-F1
#
_cell.length_a   1.000
_cell.length_b   1.000
_cell.length_c   1.000
_cell.angle_alpha   90.00
_cell.angle_beta   90.00
_cell.angle_gamma   90.00
#
_symmetry.space_group_name_H-M   'P 1'
#
loop_
_entity.id
_entity.type
_entity.pdbx_description
1 polymer ?
#
loop_
_entity_poly.entity_id
_entity_poly.type
_entity_poly.pdbx_seq_one_letter_code
_entity_poly.pdbx_strand_id
1 'polypeptide(L)'
;DAKAWALRQKIPQEMLTHITPLDGQKFIAERFHEAPQHYLKVVSTHVQGKEGVFYQMTHTDRVRKLRKEMNMGPPQARFSYDFSPMSVVVKTKSKRWYEFLTSLFAILGGTYTIVELCSGAVDTVHSSIKEAMGKAN
;
A
#
# COMPACT_ATOMS: atom_id res chain seq x y z
N ASP A 1 -21.38 3.27 -14.53
CA ASP A 1 -19.94 2.95 -14.41
C ASP A 1 -19.58 2.87 -12.93
N ALA A 2 -19.05 1.73 -12.49
CA ALA A 2 -18.77 1.43 -11.09
C ALA A 2 -17.64 2.30 -10.52
N LYS A 3 -16.65 2.66 -11.37
CA LYS A 3 -15.54 3.54 -10.98
C LYS A 3 -16.03 4.97 -10.70
N ALA A 4 -16.96 5.47 -11.52
CA ALA A 4 -17.57 6.78 -11.31
C ALA A 4 -18.41 6.85 -10.01
N TRP A 5 -19.12 5.77 -9.67
CA TRP A 5 -19.81 5.64 -8.38
C TRP A 5 -18.82 5.64 -7.20
N ALA A 6 -17.73 4.89 -7.31
CA ALA A 6 -16.70 4.78 -6.29
C ALA A 6 -15.96 6.10 -6.01
N LEU A 7 -15.67 6.87 -7.07
CA LEU A 7 -15.10 8.23 -6.96
C LEU A 7 -16.01 9.20 -6.21
N ARG A 8 -17.33 9.14 -6.44
CA ARG A 8 -18.31 9.97 -5.71
C ARG A 8 -18.32 9.67 -4.22
N GLN A 9 -18.01 8.44 -3.83
CA GLN A 9 -17.89 8.02 -2.44
C GLN A 9 -16.51 8.34 -1.82
N LYS A 10 -15.65 9.11 -2.52
CA LYS A 10 -14.29 9.50 -2.08
C LYS A 10 -13.41 8.32 -1.66
N ILE A 11 -13.65 7.14 -2.21
CA ILE A 11 -12.87 5.93 -1.87
C ILE A 11 -11.40 6.20 -2.23
N PRO A 12 -10.41 5.73 -1.42
CA PRO A 12 -9.00 5.86 -1.78
C PRO A 12 -8.73 5.38 -3.20
N GLN A 13 -7.94 6.14 -3.97
CA GLN A 13 -7.69 5.86 -5.40
C GLN A 13 -7.12 4.46 -5.63
N GLU A 14 -6.27 3.97 -4.73
CA GLU A 14 -5.69 2.62 -4.76
C GLU A 14 -6.74 1.50 -4.72
N MET A 15 -7.90 1.75 -4.11
CA MET A 15 -8.96 0.75 -4.01
C MET A 15 -9.76 0.65 -5.31
N LEU A 16 -9.79 1.71 -6.13
CA LEU A 16 -10.66 1.80 -7.32
C LEU A 16 -10.32 0.76 -8.38
N THR A 17 -9.05 0.36 -8.47
CA THR A 17 -8.57 -0.69 -9.37
C THR A 17 -9.11 -2.08 -8.98
N HIS A 18 -9.38 -2.29 -7.70
CA HIS A 18 -9.81 -3.59 -7.16
C HIS A 18 -11.32 -3.73 -7.03
N ILE A 19 -12.13 -2.70 -7.34
CA ILE A 19 -13.61 -2.81 -7.25
C ILE A 19 -14.18 -3.56 -8.45
N THR A 20 -13.59 -3.35 -9.64
CA THR A 20 -14.05 -3.95 -10.90
C THR A 20 -12.86 -4.42 -11.74
N PRO A 21 -12.21 -5.54 -11.35
CA PRO A 21 -11.03 -6.04 -12.08
C PRO A 21 -11.36 -6.50 -13.50
N LEU A 22 -12.62 -6.91 -13.75
CA LEU A 22 -13.08 -7.43 -15.04
C LEU A 22 -13.60 -6.35 -16.00
N ASP A 23 -13.81 -5.11 -15.54
CA ASP A 23 -14.40 -4.06 -16.37
C ASP A 23 -13.49 -3.73 -17.56
N GLY A 24 -14.00 -3.95 -18.77
CA GLY A 24 -13.29 -3.69 -20.02
C GLY A 24 -12.34 -4.81 -20.47
N GLN A 25 -12.22 -5.91 -19.72
CA GLN A 25 -11.40 -7.06 -20.12
C GLN A 25 -12.17 -8.01 -21.04
N LYS A 26 -11.46 -8.61 -22.00
CA LYS A 26 -11.98 -9.62 -22.93
C LYS A 26 -11.19 -10.92 -22.74
N PHE A 27 -11.92 -12.03 -22.64
CA PHE A 27 -11.33 -13.36 -22.51
C PHE A 27 -11.77 -14.21 -23.70
N ILE A 28 -10.83 -14.52 -24.58
CA ILE A 28 -11.08 -15.26 -25.81
C ILE A 28 -10.48 -16.65 -25.65
N ALA A 29 -11.29 -17.69 -25.86
CA ALA A 29 -10.80 -19.05 -25.98
C ALA A 29 -10.41 -19.31 -27.43
N GLU A 30 -9.11 -19.48 -27.70
CA GLU A 30 -8.59 -19.64 -29.06
C GLU A 30 -8.71 -21.09 -29.58
N ARG A 31 -8.86 -22.07 -28.70
CA ARG A 31 -8.86 -23.50 -29.06
C ARG A 31 -10.18 -24.17 -28.71
N PHE A 32 -10.56 -25.16 -29.53
CA PHE A 32 -11.67 -26.05 -29.23
C PHE A 32 -11.42 -26.81 -27.92
N HIS A 33 -12.50 -26.97 -27.14
CA HIS A 33 -12.49 -27.62 -25.83
C HIS A 33 -11.72 -26.88 -24.73
N GLU A 34 -11.49 -25.58 -24.88
CA GLU A 34 -11.03 -24.73 -23.79
C GLU A 34 -12.21 -23.97 -23.17
N ALA A 35 -12.32 -24.02 -21.84
CA ALA A 35 -13.32 -23.30 -21.09
C ALA A 35 -12.62 -22.32 -20.13
N PRO A 36 -12.79 -21.00 -20.30
CA PRO A 36 -12.25 -20.03 -19.36
C PRO A 36 -13.00 -20.10 -18.03
N GLN A 37 -12.23 -20.15 -16.94
CA GLN A 37 -12.74 -20.15 -15.58
C GLN A 37 -12.18 -18.95 -14.84
N HIS A 38 -13.08 -18.12 -14.33
CA HIS A 38 -12.76 -16.90 -13.59
C HIS A 38 -13.05 -17.15 -12.11
N TYR A 39 -12.01 -17.05 -11.28
CA TYR A 39 -12.12 -17.12 -9.83
C TYR A 39 -12.05 -15.70 -9.28
N LEU A 40 -13.12 -15.26 -8.61
CA LEU A 40 -13.23 -13.94 -8.01
C LEU A 40 -13.25 -14.11 -6.49
N LYS A 41 -12.19 -13.63 -5.84
CA LYS A 41 -12.13 -13.55 -4.39
C LYS A 41 -12.60 -12.18 -3.94
N VAL A 42 -13.67 -12.15 -3.15
CA VAL A 42 -14.30 -10.92 -2.66
C VAL A 42 -13.91 -10.70 -1.20
N VAL A 43 -13.41 -9.51 -0.89
CA VAL A 43 -12.97 -9.11 0.45
C VAL A 43 -13.73 -7.86 0.89
N SER A 44 -14.33 -7.89 2.08
CA SER A 44 -15.01 -6.73 2.65
C SER A 44 -14.00 -5.76 3.25
N THR A 45 -14.08 -4.49 2.86
CA THR A 45 -13.23 -3.41 3.35
C THR A 45 -14.06 -2.32 4.00
N HIS A 46 -13.76 -2.02 5.25
CA HIS A 46 -14.34 -0.91 6.00
C HIS A 46 -13.35 0.26 6.00
N VAL A 47 -13.81 1.44 5.61
CA VAL A 47 -13.01 2.67 5.66
C VAL A 47 -13.43 3.47 6.89
N GLN A 48 -12.50 3.73 7.78
CA GLN A 48 -12.75 4.49 9.00
C GLN A 48 -13.26 5.90 8.66
N GLY A 49 -14.39 6.30 9.26
CA GLY A 49 -15.00 7.61 9.02
C GLY A 49 -16.00 7.65 7.85
N LYS A 50 -16.35 6.49 7.28
CA LYS A 50 -17.45 6.38 6.31
C LYS A 50 -18.39 5.26 6.70
N GLU A 51 -19.68 5.51 6.57
CA GLU A 51 -20.71 4.48 6.65
C GLU A 51 -20.80 3.77 5.30
N GLY A 52 -20.47 2.49 5.27
CA GLY A 52 -20.50 1.65 4.07
C GLY A 52 -19.50 0.50 4.12
N VAL A 53 -19.90 -0.65 3.61
CA VAL A 53 -19.01 -1.78 3.35
C VAL A 53 -18.59 -1.72 1.88
N PHE A 54 -17.30 -1.62 1.63
CA PHE A 54 -16.74 -1.69 0.28
C PHE A 54 -16.30 -3.12 -0.01
N TYR A 55 -16.40 -3.54 -1.26
CA TYR A 55 -15.95 -4.86 -1.68
C TYR A 55 -14.79 -4.70 -2.64
N GLN A 56 -13.68 -5.36 -2.32
CA GLN A 56 -12.55 -5.52 -3.22
C GLN A 56 -12.60 -6.92 -3.82
N MET A 57 -12.26 -7.02 -5.08
CA MET A 57 -12.27 -8.25 -5.84
C MET A 57 -10.89 -8.49 -6.44
N THR A 58 -10.33 -9.65 -6.13
CA THR A 58 -9.16 -10.17 -6.83
C THR A 58 -9.62 -11.23 -7.81
N HIS A 59 -9.13 -11.14 -9.04
CA HIS A 59 -9.53 -12.02 -10.12
C HIS A 59 -8.35 -12.88 -10.57
N THR A 60 -8.62 -14.16 -10.81
CA THR A 60 -7.64 -15.12 -11.32
C THR A 60 -8.25 -15.94 -12.43
N ASP A 61 -7.55 -16.02 -13.56
CA ASP A 61 -7.95 -16.79 -14.72
C ASP A 61 -7.31 -18.16 -14.77
N ARG A 62 -8.12 -19.15 -15.13
CA ARG A 62 -7.65 -20.50 -15.42
C ARG A 62 -8.36 -21.03 -16.65
N VAL A 63 -7.58 -21.46 -17.64
CA VAL A 63 -8.13 -22.16 -18.82
C VAL A 63 -8.16 -23.66 -18.51
N ARG A 64 -9.34 -24.26 -18.60
CA ARG A 64 -9.50 -25.71 -18.44
C ARG A 64 -9.65 -26.38 -19.80
N LYS A 65 -8.81 -27.37 -20.08
CA LYS A 65 -8.97 -28.27 -21.24
C LYS A 65 -10.02 -29.33 -20.93
N LEU A 66 -11.11 -29.34 -21.68
CA LEU A 66 -12.11 -30.40 -21.64
C LEU A 66 -11.59 -31.61 -22.42
N ARG A 67 -11.34 -32.72 -21.72
CA ARG A 67 -11.09 -34.01 -22.38
C ARG A 67 -12.43 -34.70 -22.62
N LYS A 68 -12.68 -35.12 -23.87
CA LYS A 68 -13.92 -35.76 -24.32
C LYS A 68 -14.32 -37.01 -23.52
N GLU A 69 -13.36 -37.64 -22.84
CA GLU A 69 -13.54 -38.85 -22.03
C GLU A 69 -14.13 -38.61 -20.64
N MET A 70 -14.02 -37.40 -20.10
CA MET A 70 -14.71 -37.05 -18.86
C MET A 70 -16.06 -36.46 -19.26
N ASN A 71 -17.16 -37.03 -18.76
CA ASN A 71 -18.55 -36.54 -18.86
C ASN A 71 -18.75 -35.15 -18.22
N MET A 72 -17.85 -34.21 -18.48
CA MET A 72 -17.94 -32.83 -18.09
C MET A 72 -18.62 -32.14 -19.26
N GLY A 73 -19.81 -31.60 -19.01
CA GLY A 73 -20.71 -31.02 -20.02
C GLY A 73 -20.10 -29.93 -20.91
N PRO A 74 -20.90 -29.22 -21.73
CA PRO A 74 -20.38 -28.32 -22.75
C PRO A 74 -19.43 -27.24 -22.18
N PRO A 75 -18.47 -26.73 -22.97
CA PRO A 75 -17.59 -25.65 -22.55
C PRO A 75 -18.43 -24.41 -22.22
N GLN A 76 -18.31 -23.93 -20.98
CA GLN A 76 -19.03 -22.78 -20.47
C GLN A 76 -18.05 -21.84 -19.76
N ALA A 77 -18.27 -20.53 -19.90
CA ALA A 77 -17.59 -19.53 -19.08
C ALA A 77 -18.12 -19.65 -17.64
N ARG A 78 -17.24 -19.97 -16.69
CA ARG A 78 -17.62 -20.16 -15.29
C ARG A 78 -17.01 -19.07 -14.42
N PHE A 79 -17.86 -18.32 -13.73
CA PHE A 79 -17.48 -17.32 -12.72
C PHE A 79 -17.75 -17.90 -11.33
N SER A 80 -16.71 -18.10 -10.54
CA SER A 80 -16.83 -18.61 -9.17
C SER A 80 -16.47 -17.50 -8.18
N TYR A 81 -17.40 -17.19 -7.27
CA TYR A 81 -17.23 -16.17 -6.25
C TYR A 81 -16.89 -16.82 -4.91
N ASP A 82 -15.77 -16.42 -4.32
CA ASP A 82 -15.35 -16.84 -2.98
C ASP A 82 -15.29 -15.62 -2.06
N PHE A 83 -16.15 -15.61 -1.04
CA PHE A 83 -16.23 -14.52 -0.07
C PHE A 83 -15.28 -14.81 1.09
N SER A 84 -14.27 -13.96 1.25
CA SER A 84 -13.35 -14.10 2.37
C SER A 84 -14.05 -13.75 3.69
N PRO A 85 -13.90 -14.56 4.75
CA PRO A 85 -14.39 -14.20 6.08
C PRO A 85 -13.54 -13.10 6.75
N MET A 86 -12.42 -12.71 6.13
CA MET A 86 -11.55 -11.65 6.62
C MET A 86 -12.04 -10.29 6.11
N SER A 87 -12.00 -9.29 7.00
CA SER A 87 -12.30 -7.91 6.63
C SER A 87 -11.10 -6.99 6.83
N VAL A 88 -10.84 -6.13 5.85
CA VAL A 88 -9.80 -5.10 5.93
C VAL A 88 -10.39 -3.83 6.53
N VAL A 89 -9.70 -3.23 7.49
CA VAL A 89 -10.11 -1.94 8.07
C VAL A 89 -9.05 -0.90 7.74
N VAL A 90 -9.41 0.03 6.84
CA VAL A 90 -8.54 1.15 6.46
C VAL A 90 -8.72 2.27 7.48
N LYS A 91 -7.69 2.48 8.30
CA LYS A 91 -7.66 3.56 9.29
C LYS A 91 -6.88 4.76 8.75
N THR A 92 -7.52 5.92 8.70
CA THR A 92 -6.81 7.16 8.37
C THR A 92 -6.13 7.69 9.63
N LYS A 93 -4.82 7.49 9.75
CA LYS A 93 -4.02 8.10 10.81
C LYS A 93 -3.59 9.50 10.37
N SER A 94 -4.29 10.53 10.85
CA SER A 94 -3.81 11.90 10.74
C SER A 94 -2.71 12.13 11.77
N LYS A 95 -1.58 12.72 11.35
CA LYS A 95 -0.54 13.15 12.30
C LYS A 95 -1.04 14.37 13.05
N ARG A 96 -0.83 14.42 14.37
CA ARG A 96 -1.19 15.60 15.16
C ARG A 96 -0.25 16.74 14.79
N TRP A 97 -0.76 17.98 14.73
CA TRP A 97 0.07 19.15 14.37
C TRP A 97 1.26 19.34 15.33
N TYR A 98 1.08 18.98 16.61
CA TYR A 98 2.17 19.02 17.60
C TYR A 98 3.33 18.07 17.26
N GLU A 99 3.10 16.97 16.52
CA GLU A 99 4.19 16.08 16.07
C GLU A 99 5.16 16.81 15.14
N PHE A 100 4.67 17.77 14.34
CA PHE A 100 5.52 18.63 13.53
C PHE A 100 6.36 19.57 14.40
N LEU A 101 5.73 20.22 15.39
CA LEU A 101 6.43 21.13 16.28
C LEU A 101 7.48 20.40 17.13
N THR A 102 7.16 19.21 17.65
CA THR A 102 8.12 18.36 18.35
C THR A 102 9.29 17.97 17.44
N SER A 103 9.02 17.61 16.18
CA SER A 103 10.08 17.32 15.20
C SER A 103 10.96 18.55 14.91
N LEU A 104 10.37 19.74 14.86
CA LEU A 104 11.10 20.99 14.62
C LEU A 104 12.07 21.28 15.78
N PHE A 105 11.59 21.21 17.03
CA PHE A 105 12.46 21.39 18.19
C PHE A 105 13.54 20.31 18.31
N ALA A 106 13.23 19.07 17.92
CA ALA A 106 14.23 17.99 17.90
C ALA A 106 15.38 18.31 16.94
N ILE A 107 15.09 18.86 15.75
CA ILE A 107 16.12 19.25 14.79
C ILE A 107 16.89 20.47 15.30
N LEU A 108 16.21 21.51 15.79
CA LEU A 108 16.86 22.72 16.31
C LEU A 108 17.79 22.39 17.50
N GLY A 109 17.30 21.62 18.47
CA GLY A 109 18.10 21.17 19.61
C GLY A 109 19.30 20.33 19.18
N GLY A 110 19.09 19.38 18.25
CA GLY A 110 20.18 18.56 17.70
C GLY A 110 21.26 19.40 17.01
N THR A 111 20.88 20.37 16.17
CA THR A 111 21.83 21.25 15.49
C THR A 111 22.60 22.15 16.46
N TYR A 112 21.93 22.71 17.48
CA TYR A 112 22.57 23.54 18.49
C TYR A 112 23.63 22.76 19.27
N THR A 113 23.29 21.54 19.73
CA THR A 113 24.24 20.67 20.44
C THR A 113 25.46 20.32 19.58
N ILE A 114 25.27 20.04 18.28
CA ILE A 114 26.39 19.72 17.38
C ILE A 114 27.32 20.92 17.21
N VAL A 115 26.78 22.12 16.99
CA VAL A 115 27.59 23.34 16.82
C VAL A 115 28.39 23.65 18.08
N GLU A 116 27.77 23.54 19.26
CA GLU A 116 28.45 23.80 20.53
C GLU A 116 29.56 22.78 20.83
N LEU A 117 29.31 21.49 20.59
CA LEU A 117 30.34 20.46 20.70
C LEU A 117 31.50 20.68 19.72
N CYS A 118 31.21 21.06 18.48
CA CYS A 118 32.26 21.35 17.49
C CYS A 118 33.10 22.56 17.89
N SER A 119 32.47 23.65 18.33
CA SER A 119 33.20 24.85 18.78
C SER A 119 34.06 24.53 20.00
N GLY A 120 33.49 23.90 21.03
CA GLY A 120 34.23 23.52 22.24
C GLY A 120 35.39 22.56 21.96
N ALA A 121 35.24 21.65 21.00
CA ALA A 121 36.33 20.76 20.57
C ALA A 121 37.49 21.54 19.92
N VAL A 122 37.18 22.51 19.05
CA VAL A 122 38.19 23.35 18.39
C VAL A 122 38.94 24.20 19.41
N ASP A 123 38.22 24.84 20.34
CA ASP A 123 38.82 25.70 21.36
C ASP A 123 39.73 24.92 22.32
N THR A 124 39.31 23.70 22.71
CA THR A 124 40.12 22.80 23.55
C THR A 124 41.39 22.33 22.85
N VAL A 125 41.31 22.03 21.55
CA VAL A 125 42.50 21.68 20.74
C VAL A 125 43.43 22.88 20.62
N HIS A 126 42.89 24.08 20.40
CA HIS A 126 43.70 25.30 20.31
C HIS A 126 44.43 25.62 21.62
N SER A 127 43.76 25.50 22.77
CA SER A 127 44.39 25.72 24.08
C SER A 127 45.44 24.65 24.40
N SER A 128 45.18 23.39 24.06
CA SER A 128 46.12 22.27 24.30
C SER A 128 47.38 22.38 23.45
N ILE A 129 47.25 22.79 22.18
CA ILE A 129 48.40 23.05 21.30
C ILE A 129 49.20 24.26 21.80
N LYS A 130 48.52 25.33 22.23
CA LYS A 130 49.17 26.52 22.78
C LYS A 130 49.95 26.21 24.06
N GLU A 131 49.40 25.42 24.97
CA GLU A 131 50.09 24.98 26.19
C GLU A 131 51.28 24.06 25.89
N ALA A 132 51.16 23.15 24.91
CA ALA A 132 52.24 22.28 24.49
C ALA A 132 53.40 23.06 23.85
N MET A 133 53.10 24.08 23.03
CA MET A 133 54.13 24.95 22.45
C MET A 133 54.74 25.90 23.48
N GLY A 134 53.96 26.38 24.45
CA GLY A 134 54.46 27.24 25.54
C GLY A 134 55.41 26.54 26.52
N LYS A 135 55.37 25.21 26.60
CA LYS A 135 56.33 24.41 27.39
C LYS A 135 57.59 24.03 26.60
N ALA A 136 57.63 24.29 25.29
CA ALA A 136 58.75 23.95 24.42
C ALA A 136 59.71 25.12 24.13
N ASN A 137 59.42 26.32 24.66
CA ASN A 137 60.29 27.51 24.63
C ASN A 137 60.76 27.88 26.03
#